data_AF-A0A0F0HQ13-F1
#
_entry.id   AF-A0A0F0HQ13-F1
#
_cell.length_a   1.000
_cell.length_b   1.000
_cell.length_c   1.000
_cell.angle_alpha   90.00
_cell.angle_beta   90.00
_cell.angle_gamma   90.00
#
_symmetry.space_group_name_H-M   'P 1'
#
loop_
_entity.id
_entity.type
_entity.pdbx_description
1 polymer ?
#
loop_
_entity_poly.entity_id
_entity_poly.type
_entity_poly.pdbx_seq_one_letter_code
_entity_poly.pdbx_strand_id
1 'polypeptide(L)' 'MPEQDEPTRPKAKLVFSDPLEQQTGDDTDRGWGERPQTGESSGRGLDWYLSQRPPHHGD' A
#
# COMPACT_ATOMS: atom_id res chain seq x y z
N MET A 1 -37.73 20.09 -39.94
CA MET A 1 -36.62 19.15 -39.69
C MET A 1 -36.23 19.34 -38.23
N PRO A 2 -36.42 18.37 -37.32
CA PRO A 2 -35.89 18.50 -35.97
C PRO A 2 -34.38 18.23 -36.01
N GLU A 3 -33.58 19.22 -35.64
CA GLU A 3 -32.14 19.10 -35.45
C GLU A 3 -31.91 18.18 -34.24
N GLN A 4 -31.26 17.05 -34.47
CA GLN A 4 -30.89 16.11 -33.42
C GLN A 4 -29.66 16.69 -32.71
N ASP A 5 -29.82 17.07 -31.43
CA ASP A 5 -28.74 17.52 -30.57
C ASP A 5 -27.80 16.32 -30.33
N GLU A 6 -26.65 16.30 -31.02
CA GLU A 6 -25.68 15.22 -30.85
C GLU A 6 -25.09 15.28 -29.42
N PRO A 7 -25.02 14.16 -28.68
CA PRO A 7 -24.53 14.19 -27.32
C PRO A 7 -23.05 14.60 -27.30
N THR A 8 -22.77 15.78 -26.76
CA THR A 8 -21.41 16.30 -26.65
C THR A 8 -20.58 15.39 -25.75
N ARG A 9 -19.47 14.87 -26.28
CA ARG A 9 -18.54 14.06 -25.50
C ARG A 9 -17.91 14.90 -24.37
N PRO A 10 -17.89 14.40 -23.13
CA PRO A 10 -17.33 15.14 -22.02
C PRO A 10 -15.82 15.36 -22.23
N LYS A 11 -15.36 16.58 -21.98
CA LYS A 11 -13.94 16.94 -22.07
C LYS A 11 -13.17 16.33 -20.91
N ALA A 12 -11.94 15.86 -21.17
CA ALA A 12 -11.04 15.40 -20.12
C ALA A 12 -10.76 16.54 -19.12
N LYS A 13 -10.84 16.25 -17.82
CA LYS A 13 -10.53 17.20 -16.73
C LYS A 13 -9.18 16.86 -16.13
N LEU A 14 -8.37 17.89 -15.90
CA LEU A 14 -7.13 17.81 -15.14
C LEU A 14 -7.46 17.86 -13.64
N VAL A 15 -6.85 16.98 -12.85
CA VAL A 15 -6.96 16.97 -11.39
C VAL A 15 -5.65 17.53 -10.81
N PHE A 16 -5.77 18.59 -10.00
CA PHE A 16 -4.64 19.30 -9.38
C PHE A 16 -4.57 19.11 -7.86
N SER A 17 -5.36 18.19 -7.32
CA SER A 17 -5.26 17.80 -5.91
C SER A 17 -3.89 17.19 -5.63
N ASP A 18 -3.45 17.28 -4.37
CA ASP A 18 -2.19 16.67 -3.95
C ASP A 18 -2.28 15.15 -4.17
N PRO A 19 -1.35 14.53 -4.93
CA PRO A 19 -1.35 13.10 -5.14
C PRO A 19 -1.20 12.29 -3.84
N LEU A 20 -0.70 12.89 -2.76
CA LEU A 20 -0.45 12.23 -1.47
C LEU A 20 -1.61 12.40 -0.47
N GLU A 21 -2.64 13.19 -0.79
CA GLU A 21 -3.81 13.36 0.09
C GLU A 21 -4.70 12.10 0.16
N GLN A 22 -4.53 11.17 -0.78
CA GLN A 22 -5.30 9.93 -0.82
C GLN A 22 -4.52 8.79 -0.17
N GLN A 23 -5.12 8.14 0.82
CA GLN A 23 -4.57 6.93 1.41
C GLN A 23 -4.45 5.83 0.34
N THR A 24 -3.26 5.26 0.21
CA THR A 24 -2.96 4.13 -0.66
C THR A 24 -2.95 2.83 0.14
N GLY A 25 -2.96 1.69 -0.57
CA GLY A 25 -2.87 0.38 0.09
C GLY A 25 -1.56 0.21 0.87
N ASP A 26 -0.48 0.80 0.37
CA ASP A 26 0.86 0.73 0.96
C ASP A 26 0.99 1.60 2.22
N ASP A 27 0.07 2.54 2.44
CA ASP A 27 0.00 3.34 3.69
C ASP A 27 -0.61 2.57 4.86
N THR A 28 -1.04 1.33 4.63
CA THR A 28 -1.60 0.48 5.69
C THR A 28 -0.56 -0.50 6.20
N ASP A 29 -0.57 -0.75 7.49
CA ASP A 29 0.22 -1.83 8.12
C ASP A 29 -0.33 -3.23 7.78
N ARG A 30 -1.17 -3.38 6.75
CA ARG A 30 -1.75 -4.68 6.39
C ARG A 30 -0.64 -5.66 6.03
N GLY A 31 -0.65 -6.83 6.66
CA GLY A 31 0.40 -7.84 6.54
C GLY A 31 1.67 -7.55 7.34
N TRP A 32 1.78 -6.41 8.03
CA TRP A 32 2.83 -6.12 9.00
C TRP A 32 2.35 -6.50 10.40
N GLY A 33 2.99 -7.47 11.03
CA GLY A 33 2.66 -7.90 12.41
C GLY A 33 1.36 -8.68 12.56
N GLU A 34 0.58 -8.85 11.49
CA GLU A 34 -0.55 -9.78 11.45
C GLU A 34 -0.03 -11.19 11.77
N ARG A 35 -0.47 -11.73 12.91
CA ARG A 35 -0.19 -13.12 13.25
C ARG A 35 -1.11 -14.00 12.39
N PRO A 36 -0.55 -14.93 11.59
CA PRO A 36 -1.38 -15.89 10.88
C PRO A 36 -2.21 -16.68 11.89
N GLN A 37 -3.44 -17.02 11.51
CA GLN A 37 -4.32 -17.87 12.31
C GLN A 37 -3.56 -19.13 12.69
N THR A 38 -3.55 -19.44 13.99
CA THR A 38 -2.82 -20.52 14.67
C THR A 38 -2.27 -21.60 13.72
N GLY A 39 -0.99 -21.48 13.33
CA GLY A 39 -0.26 -22.56 12.65
C GLY A 39 0.69 -22.16 11.53
N GLU A 40 0.57 -20.98 10.93
CA GLU A 40 1.30 -20.65 9.68
C GLU A 40 2.34 -19.52 9.83
N SER A 41 2.95 -19.37 11.01
CA SER A 41 4.08 -18.46 11.17
C SER A 41 5.33 -19.10 10.57
N SER A 42 5.55 -18.92 9.26
CA SER A 42 6.73 -19.40 8.53
C SER A 42 8.04 -18.66 8.90
N GLY A 43 8.01 -17.79 9.92
CA GLY A 43 9.16 -17.05 10.43
C GLY A 43 9.72 -17.62 11.75
N ARG A 44 11.00 -17.35 12.02
CA ARG A 44 11.63 -17.60 13.33
C ARG A 44 10.92 -16.77 14.42
N GLY A 45 10.91 -17.24 15.67
CA GLY A 45 10.28 -16.55 16.79
C GLY A 45 10.99 -15.26 17.22
N LEU A 46 10.33 -14.45 18.06
CA LEU A 46 10.86 -13.19 18.61
C LEU A 46 12.19 -13.39 19.37
N ASP A 47 12.29 -14.51 20.07
CA ASP A 47 13.49 -14.96 20.77
C ASP A 47 14.71 -15.08 19.85
N TRP A 48 14.50 -15.60 18.63
CA TRP A 48 15.56 -15.71 17.64
C TRP A 48 16.10 -14.33 17.23
N TYR A 49 15.22 -13.36 16.96
CA TYR A 49 15.62 -11.99 16.58
C TYR A 49 16.40 -11.29 17.68
N LEU A 50 15.93 -11.39 18.93
CA LEU A 50 16.62 -10.78 20.08
C LEU A 50 18.00 -11.40 20.34
N SER A 51 18.20 -12.66 19.93
CA SER A 51 19.50 -13.33 20.03
C SER A 51 20.49 -12.95 18.92
N GLN A 52 20.02 -12.41 17.79
CA GLN A 52 20.91 -11.98 16.71
C GLN A 52 21.65 -10.72 17.13
N ARG A 53 22.98 -10.83 17.25
CA ARG A 53 23.84 -9.66 17.37
C ARG A 53 23.91 -8.99 16.00
N PRO A 54 23.69 -7.67 15.87
CA PRO A 54 23.90 -6.97 14.62
C PRO A 54 25.30 -7.29 14.09
N PRO A 55 25.48 -7.53 12.77
CA PRO A 55 26.82 -7.65 12.22
C PRO A 55 27.58 -6.38 12.63
N HIS A 56 28.73 -6.58 13.27
CA HIS A 56 29.63 -5.47 13.55
C HIS A 56 30.03 -4.88 12.21
N HIS A 57 29.54 -3.69 11.88
CA HIS A 57 30.08 -2.92 10.77
C HIS A 57 31.34 -2.22 11.27
N GLY A 58 32.48 -2.89 11.11
CA GLY A 58 33.84 -2.46 11.44
C GLY A 58 34.70 -3.71 11.68
N ASP A 59 35.80 -3.97 10.98
CA ASP A 59 36.78 -3.08 10.31
C ASP A 59 36.77 -3.07 8.77
#